data_AF-D3DE34-F1
#
_entry.id   AF-D3DE34-F1
#
_cell.length_a   1.000
_cell.length_b   1.000
_cell.length_c   1.000
_cell.angle_alpha   90.00
_cell.angle_beta   90.00
_cell.angle_gamma   90.00
#
_symmetry.space_group_name_H-M   'P 1'
#
loop_
_entity.id
_entity.type
_entity.pdbx_description
1 polymer ?
#
loop_
_entity_poly.entity_id
_entity_poly.type
_entity_poly.pdbx_seq_one_letter_code
_entity_poly.pdbx_strand_id
1 'polypeptide(L)'
;MVALMCLAETGTRGLLGAVFGPTATGETTYARQLVGLLNGEMLVLADRGFDSNSFLGAVAGTDAQFLVRRTLPARQQPSWPDQGELAAAFAELSGLPPLVTAPEVRSLTDRLAMVARGEAFLLQGGDCAETFAANTANKIRDKVKTLLQMAVALTYGASTPVVKVARIAGQYAKPRSADIESSTGLPSYRGDAVNDIAATPEARRPDPKRMVAAYHQSAAALNLVRAFATGGFADLSKVHEWNKAFVRDSAAGRRYELMAVDIERALAFMAACGIDLERTAALTGVEIFTSHEGLLMEYERALTRTEESTGEVYDLSAHMIWIGERTRDLDGAHVDFLSRVGNPIGCKVGPTASPDDVLALTERLNPEHIPGRLTLIARMGAKRVRDVLPPIIDKVNAAGHPVVWSCDPMHGNTQDVSGIKTRHFDDVLDEVFGFFEVHRGLGTHPGGLHIELTGENVTECLGGAEQIGEADLGGRYETACDPRLNTGQALELAFLVAEMLQQTRADRDARHHR
;
A
#
# COMPACT_ATOMS: atom_id res chain seq x y z
N MET A 1 -4.07 6.48 -41.52
CA MET A 1 -4.95 7.42 -40.78
C MET A 1 -4.42 8.83 -40.95
N VAL A 2 -5.30 9.83 -40.96
CA VAL A 2 -4.94 11.26 -41.01
C VAL A 2 -5.19 11.85 -39.62
N ALA A 3 -4.20 12.55 -39.08
CA ALA A 3 -4.34 13.37 -37.88
C ALA A 3 -4.80 14.78 -38.29
N LEU A 4 -5.71 15.37 -37.51
CA LEU A 4 -6.17 16.74 -37.64
C LEU A 4 -5.91 17.47 -36.32
N MET A 5 -5.14 18.56 -36.38
CA MET A 5 -4.90 19.46 -35.26
C MET A 5 -5.61 20.78 -35.53
N CYS A 6 -6.43 21.24 -34.59
CA CYS A 6 -7.22 22.47 -34.73
C CYS A 6 -6.90 23.42 -33.58
N LEU A 7 -6.81 24.71 -33.89
CA LEU A 7 -6.84 25.79 -32.92
C LEU A 7 -8.23 26.41 -32.98
N ALA A 8 -8.98 26.31 -31.89
CA ALA A 8 -10.35 26.79 -31.82
C ALA A 8 -10.59 27.62 -30.55
N GLU A 9 -11.48 28.60 -30.65
CA GLU A 9 -11.92 29.41 -29.52
C GLU A 9 -12.93 28.63 -28.67
N THR A 10 -12.70 28.54 -27.36
CA THR A 10 -13.54 27.72 -26.45
C THR A 10 -14.96 28.27 -26.27
N GLY A 11 -15.14 29.59 -26.34
CA GLY A 11 -16.44 30.26 -26.15
C GLY A 11 -17.32 30.20 -27.39
N THR A 12 -16.88 30.80 -28.49
CA THR A 12 -17.65 30.90 -29.75
C THR A 12 -17.59 29.62 -30.60
N ARG A 13 -16.65 28.70 -30.29
CA ARG A 13 -16.30 27.54 -31.12
C ARG A 13 -15.78 27.92 -32.51
N GLY A 14 -15.31 29.16 -32.68
CA GLY A 14 -14.66 29.61 -33.91
C GLY A 14 -13.37 28.85 -34.18
N LEU A 15 -13.21 28.34 -35.40
CA LEU A 15 -11.96 27.69 -35.82
C LEU A 15 -10.98 28.76 -36.33
N LEU A 16 -9.87 28.95 -35.61
CA LEU A 16 -8.82 29.90 -35.99
C LEU A 16 -7.88 29.32 -37.05
N GLY A 17 -7.64 28.01 -36.99
CA GLY A 17 -6.86 27.30 -38.00
C GLY A 17 -6.81 25.79 -37.77
N ALA A 18 -6.43 25.06 -38.82
CA ALA A 18 -6.28 23.62 -38.75
C ALA A 18 -5.11 23.14 -39.63
N VAL A 19 -4.43 22.10 -39.17
CA VAL A 19 -3.36 21.40 -39.89
C VAL A 19 -3.68 19.92 -39.88
N PHE A 20 -3.47 19.25 -41.01
CA PHE A 20 -3.69 17.81 -41.14
C PHE A 20 -2.47 17.13 -41.75
N GLY A 21 -2.28 15.85 -41.43
CA GLY A 21 -1.19 15.06 -41.99
C GLY A 21 -1.17 13.62 -41.46
N PRO A 22 -0.08 12.86 -41.73
CA PRO A 22 0.05 11.49 -41.24
C PRO A 22 0.01 11.43 -39.70
N THR A 23 -0.60 10.38 -39.13
CA THR A 23 -0.61 10.11 -37.68
C THR A 23 0.77 9.76 -37.10
N ALA A 24 1.77 9.52 -37.95
CA ALA A 24 3.15 9.26 -37.52
C ALA A 24 3.86 10.53 -37.02
N THR A 25 3.35 11.72 -37.37
CA THR A 25 3.87 13.01 -36.92
C THR A 25 3.19 13.39 -35.60
N GLY A 26 3.97 13.70 -34.56
CA GLY A 26 3.43 14.00 -33.22
C GLY A 26 2.60 15.29 -33.16
N GLU A 27 1.61 15.31 -32.28
CA GLU A 27 0.64 16.41 -32.12
C GLU A 27 1.29 17.78 -31.89
N THR A 28 2.35 17.84 -31.07
CA THR A 28 3.11 19.07 -30.81
C THR A 28 3.76 19.66 -32.06
N THR A 29 4.11 18.83 -33.03
CA THR A 29 4.66 19.28 -34.31
C THR A 29 3.60 19.99 -35.14
N TYR A 30 2.38 19.46 -35.17
CA TYR A 30 1.27 20.13 -35.86
C TYR A 30 0.82 21.39 -35.14
N ALA A 31 0.74 21.39 -33.81
CA ALA A 31 0.32 22.57 -33.06
C ALA A 31 1.30 23.75 -33.22
N ARG A 32 2.60 23.51 -33.34
CA ARG A 32 3.59 24.58 -33.63
C ARG A 32 3.29 25.35 -34.91
N GLN A 33 2.67 24.70 -35.89
CA GLN A 33 2.32 25.36 -37.16
C GLN A 33 1.13 26.33 -36.99
N LEU A 34 0.36 26.19 -35.92
CA LEU A 34 -0.77 27.07 -35.60
C LEU A 34 -0.38 28.22 -34.66
N VAL A 35 0.82 28.19 -34.07
CA VAL A 35 1.27 29.21 -33.10
C VAL A 35 1.26 30.62 -33.70
N GLY A 36 1.55 30.77 -35.00
CA GLY A 36 1.52 32.08 -35.67
C GLY A 36 0.13 32.74 -35.75
N LEU A 37 -0.94 32.04 -35.38
CA LEU A 37 -2.30 32.57 -35.30
C LEU A 37 -2.61 33.19 -33.94
N LEU A 38 -1.72 33.03 -32.97
CA LEU A 38 -1.86 33.54 -31.60
C LEU A 38 -1.41 35.00 -31.50
N ASN A 39 -1.97 35.73 -30.54
CA ASN A 39 -1.58 37.10 -30.22
C ASN A 39 -1.72 37.39 -28.72
N GLY A 40 -1.28 38.58 -28.29
CA GLY A 40 -1.25 38.98 -26.88
C GLY A 40 -2.59 39.11 -26.16
N GLU A 41 -3.71 39.07 -26.89
CA GLU A 41 -5.06 39.09 -26.29
C GLU A 41 -5.59 37.67 -25.99
N MET A 42 -4.85 36.62 -26.36
CA MET A 42 -5.29 35.23 -26.23
C MET A 42 -4.72 34.53 -24.99
N LEU A 43 -5.54 33.64 -24.42
CA LEU A 43 -5.12 32.61 -23.47
C LEU A 43 -5.23 31.23 -24.13
N VAL A 44 -4.10 30.59 -24.40
CA VAL A 44 -4.03 29.24 -24.95
C VAL A 44 -4.26 28.21 -23.85
N LEU A 45 -5.31 27.40 -23.98
CA LEU A 45 -5.54 26.24 -23.13
C LEU A 45 -5.01 24.99 -23.84
N ALA A 46 -4.05 24.29 -23.23
CA ALA A 46 -3.50 23.06 -23.79
C ALA A 46 -3.42 21.92 -22.77
N ASP A 47 -3.52 20.68 -23.23
CA ASP A 47 -3.45 19.48 -22.38
C ASP A 47 -2.00 18.97 -22.21
N ARG A 48 -1.83 17.87 -21.46
CA ARG A 48 -0.57 17.23 -21.01
C ARG A 48 0.48 16.92 -22.08
N GLY A 49 0.13 16.95 -23.36
CA GLY A 49 1.07 16.75 -24.47
C GLY A 49 1.81 18.02 -24.91
N PHE A 50 1.45 19.21 -24.42
CA PHE A 50 1.95 20.50 -24.92
C PHE A 50 2.84 21.25 -23.92
N ASP A 51 3.27 20.61 -22.84
CA ASP A 51 4.04 21.22 -21.75
C ASP A 51 5.56 21.28 -22.02
N SER A 52 6.01 20.93 -23.23
CA SER A 52 7.43 21.05 -23.60
C SER A 52 7.89 22.51 -23.65
N ASN A 53 9.06 22.81 -23.05
CA ASN A 53 9.65 24.17 -23.05
C ASN A 53 9.71 24.80 -24.46
N SER A 54 10.00 23.98 -25.48
CA SER A 54 10.05 24.45 -26.87
C SER A 54 8.71 24.88 -27.45
N PHE A 55 7.61 24.23 -27.08
CA PHE A 55 6.27 24.65 -27.50
C PHE A 55 5.82 25.87 -26.71
N LEU A 56 6.01 25.86 -25.39
CA LEU A 56 5.68 26.98 -24.51
C LEU A 56 6.45 28.26 -24.89
N GLY A 57 7.73 28.14 -25.24
CA GLY A 57 8.53 29.26 -25.73
C GLY A 57 8.03 29.82 -27.07
N ALA A 58 7.49 28.98 -27.96
CA ALA A 58 6.89 29.43 -29.21
C ALA A 58 5.59 30.20 -28.96
N VAL A 59 4.73 29.73 -28.05
CA VAL A 59 3.51 30.43 -27.65
C VAL A 59 3.82 31.75 -26.95
N ALA A 60 4.77 31.75 -26.01
CA ALA A 60 5.21 32.97 -25.33
C ALA A 60 5.78 34.02 -26.31
N GLY A 61 6.42 33.57 -27.40
CA GLY A 61 6.95 34.43 -28.44
C GLY A 61 5.90 35.18 -29.28
N THR A 62 4.61 34.86 -29.14
CA THR A 62 3.50 35.60 -29.78
C THR A 62 2.80 36.57 -28.81
N ASP A 63 3.41 36.81 -27.65
CA ASP A 63 2.84 37.53 -26.50
C ASP A 63 1.57 36.91 -25.90
N ALA A 64 1.12 35.75 -26.41
CA ALA A 64 -0.06 35.07 -25.91
C ALA A 64 0.21 34.48 -24.52
N GLN A 65 -0.81 34.53 -23.66
CA GLN A 65 -0.79 33.81 -22.40
C GLN A 65 -1.10 32.33 -22.65
N PHE A 66 -0.67 31.45 -21.75
CA PHE A 66 -0.99 30.03 -21.83
C PHE A 66 -1.27 29.42 -20.46
N LEU A 67 -2.17 28.45 -20.44
CA LEU A 67 -2.42 27.54 -19.33
C LEU A 67 -2.34 26.11 -19.88
N VAL A 68 -1.28 25.40 -19.49
CA VAL A 68 -1.03 24.03 -19.97
C VAL A 68 -1.15 23.05 -18.80
N ARG A 69 -1.99 22.03 -18.97
CA ARG A 69 -2.05 20.91 -18.03
C ARG A 69 -0.71 20.17 -18.12
N ARG A 70 0.03 20.06 -17.01
CA ARG A 70 1.37 19.43 -17.00
C ARG A 70 1.28 17.91 -16.89
N THR A 71 2.19 17.19 -17.58
CA THR A 71 2.52 15.80 -17.28
C THR A 71 3.45 15.75 -16.08
N LEU A 72 2.96 15.22 -14.96
CA LEU A 72 3.79 15.05 -13.79
C LEU A 72 4.71 13.84 -13.96
N PRO A 73 5.98 13.93 -13.49
CA PRO A 73 6.90 12.81 -13.57
C PRO A 73 6.39 11.64 -12.72
N ALA A 74 6.25 10.47 -13.35
CA ALA A 74 5.94 9.23 -12.67
C ALA A 74 7.21 8.37 -12.60
N ARG A 75 7.79 8.23 -11.40
CA ARG A 75 8.96 7.35 -11.22
C ARG A 75 8.55 5.88 -11.29
N GLN A 76 9.52 5.01 -11.56
CA GLN A 76 9.38 3.55 -11.50
C GLN A 76 8.38 2.93 -12.50
N GLN A 77 7.95 3.68 -13.52
CA GLN A 77 7.08 3.14 -14.57
C GLN A 77 7.87 2.20 -15.50
N PRO A 78 7.26 1.11 -16.01
CA PRO A 78 7.89 0.27 -17.01
C PRO A 78 8.11 1.02 -18.33
N SER A 79 9.20 0.70 -19.02
CA SER A 79 9.39 1.12 -20.41
C SER A 79 8.54 0.25 -21.33
N TRP A 80 7.25 0.59 -21.47
CA TRP A 80 6.31 -0.14 -22.33
C TRP A 80 6.78 -0.12 -23.80
N PRO A 81 7.06 -1.28 -24.42
CA PRO A 81 7.64 -1.34 -25.75
C PRO A 81 6.67 -0.96 -26.87
N ASP A 82 5.36 -1.13 -26.65
CA ASP A 82 4.30 -0.80 -27.61
C ASP A 82 3.18 0.01 -26.92
N GLN A 83 2.98 1.24 -27.39
CA GLN A 83 1.97 2.16 -26.85
C GLN A 83 0.55 1.81 -27.28
N GLY A 84 0.37 1.13 -28.43
CA GLY A 84 -0.92 0.62 -28.86
C GLY A 84 -1.39 -0.54 -28.00
N GLU A 85 -0.49 -1.47 -27.65
CA GLU A 85 -0.80 -2.54 -26.68
C GLU A 85 -1.13 -1.98 -25.29
N LEU A 86 -0.40 -0.95 -24.84
CA LEU A 86 -0.69 -0.25 -23.59
C LEU A 86 -2.08 0.39 -23.58
N ALA A 87 -2.41 1.14 -24.64
CA ALA A 87 -3.72 1.76 -24.79
C ALA A 87 -4.86 0.74 -24.83
N ALA A 88 -4.65 -0.40 -25.49
CA ALA A 88 -5.62 -1.50 -25.53
C ALA A 88 -5.85 -2.11 -24.14
N ALA A 89 -4.78 -2.42 -23.40
CA ALA A 89 -4.86 -2.92 -22.03
C ALA A 89 -5.55 -1.92 -21.09
N PHE A 90 -5.23 -0.64 -21.21
CA PHE A 90 -5.87 0.44 -20.44
C PHE A 90 -7.38 0.51 -20.73
N ALA A 91 -7.78 0.48 -22.01
CA ALA A 91 -9.18 0.52 -22.41
C ALA A 91 -9.97 -0.69 -21.91
N GLU A 92 -9.35 -1.88 -21.96
CA GLU A 92 -9.94 -3.10 -21.42
C GLU A 92 -10.17 -2.99 -19.91
N LEU A 93 -9.12 -2.66 -19.12
CA LEU A 93 -9.24 -2.44 -17.67
C LEU A 93 -10.30 -1.38 -17.30
N SER A 94 -10.38 -0.31 -18.09
CA SER A 94 -11.37 0.76 -17.90
C SER A 94 -12.81 0.28 -18.09
N GLY A 95 -13.02 -0.76 -18.91
CA GLY A 95 -14.33 -1.37 -19.14
C GLY A 95 -14.69 -2.49 -18.14
N LEU A 96 -13.75 -2.95 -17.32
CA LEU A 96 -14.00 -4.01 -16.34
C LEU A 96 -14.68 -3.48 -15.06
N PRO A 97 -15.44 -4.33 -14.35
CA PRO A 97 -15.98 -3.99 -13.03
C PRO A 97 -14.88 -3.56 -12.04
N PRO A 98 -15.19 -2.71 -11.05
CA PRO A 98 -14.23 -2.40 -9.99
C PRO A 98 -14.01 -3.62 -9.06
N LEU A 99 -12.86 -3.68 -8.39
CA LEU A 99 -12.56 -4.74 -7.42
C LEU A 99 -13.25 -4.49 -6.07
N VAL A 100 -13.37 -3.22 -5.67
CA VAL A 100 -14.03 -2.79 -4.43
C VAL A 100 -15.06 -1.70 -4.74
N THR A 101 -15.88 -1.32 -3.77
CA THR A 101 -16.89 -0.28 -3.92
C THR A 101 -16.58 0.94 -3.06
N ALA A 102 -17.05 2.13 -3.48
CA ALA A 102 -16.85 3.37 -2.73
C ALA A 102 -17.39 3.31 -1.27
N PRO A 103 -18.55 2.69 -0.97
CA PRO A 103 -18.99 2.51 0.41
C PRO A 103 -18.02 1.68 1.28
N GLU A 104 -17.39 0.65 0.72
CA GLU A 104 -16.40 -0.15 1.47
C GLU A 104 -15.12 0.66 1.74
N VAL A 105 -14.72 1.49 0.79
CA VAL A 105 -13.60 2.42 0.95
C VAL A 105 -13.88 3.42 2.06
N ARG A 106 -15.08 4.03 2.10
CA ARG A 106 -15.50 4.92 3.19
C ARG A 106 -15.55 4.21 4.54
N SER A 107 -16.04 2.97 4.59
CA SER A 107 -15.99 2.16 5.81
C SER A 107 -14.55 2.03 6.33
N LEU A 108 -13.58 1.76 5.45
CA LEU A 108 -12.17 1.73 5.86
C LEU A 108 -11.68 3.08 6.37
N THR A 109 -12.04 4.20 5.74
CA THR A 109 -11.71 5.54 6.22
C THR A 109 -12.25 5.77 7.64
N ASP A 110 -13.49 5.37 7.93
CA ASP A 110 -14.08 5.48 9.27
C ASP A 110 -13.35 4.62 10.30
N ARG A 111 -12.95 3.40 9.92
CA ARG A 111 -12.14 2.51 10.78
C ARG A 111 -10.76 3.10 11.05
N LEU A 112 -10.10 3.67 10.05
CA LEU A 112 -8.81 4.35 10.22
C LEU A 112 -8.94 5.66 11.01
N ALA A 113 -10.10 6.31 10.97
CA ALA A 113 -10.39 7.47 11.81
C ALA A 113 -10.39 7.08 13.30
N MET A 114 -10.92 5.91 13.65
CA MET A 114 -10.80 5.35 15.01
C MET A 114 -9.35 5.10 15.38
N VAL A 115 -8.54 4.57 14.45
CA VAL A 115 -7.10 4.36 14.68
C VAL A 115 -6.40 5.69 14.95
N ALA A 116 -6.64 6.72 14.15
CA ALA A 116 -6.05 8.06 14.33
C ALA A 116 -6.39 8.68 15.69
N ARG A 117 -7.56 8.35 16.26
CA ARG A 117 -8.00 8.81 17.59
C ARG A 117 -7.51 7.94 18.76
N GLY A 118 -6.80 6.85 18.50
CA GLY A 118 -6.37 5.91 19.55
C GLY A 118 -7.48 4.98 20.05
N GLU A 119 -8.55 4.83 19.29
CA GLU A 119 -9.71 3.96 19.59
C GLU A 119 -9.61 2.59 18.90
N ALA A 120 -8.64 2.39 18.02
CA ALA A 120 -8.38 1.15 17.30
C ALA A 120 -6.88 1.02 16.95
N PHE A 121 -6.50 -0.16 16.45
CA PHE A 121 -5.14 -0.47 15.98
C PHE A 121 -5.19 -1.01 14.54
N LEU A 122 -4.27 -0.58 13.68
CA LEU A 122 -4.16 -1.06 12.30
C LEU A 122 -3.21 -2.25 12.23
N LEU A 123 -3.66 -3.37 11.66
CA LEU A 123 -2.81 -4.47 11.20
C LEU A 123 -2.87 -4.54 9.68
N GLN A 124 -1.80 -4.11 9.03
CA GLN A 124 -1.61 -4.26 7.60
C GLN A 124 -0.57 -5.35 7.30
N GLY A 125 -0.91 -6.36 6.50
CA GLY A 125 -0.01 -7.49 6.30
C GLY A 125 -0.29 -8.38 5.10
N GLY A 126 0.76 -8.98 4.52
CA GLY A 126 0.66 -9.94 3.44
C GLY A 126 1.94 -10.02 2.62
N ASP A 127 1.87 -10.49 1.37
CA ASP A 127 3.06 -10.77 0.58
C ASP A 127 3.89 -9.51 0.32
N CYS A 128 5.19 -9.74 0.11
CA CYS A 128 6.05 -8.71 -0.46
C CYS A 128 5.54 -8.37 -1.86
N ALA A 129 5.64 -9.29 -2.81
CA ALA A 129 5.01 -9.26 -4.13
C ALA A 129 4.13 -10.49 -4.29
N GLU A 130 2.90 -10.31 -4.75
CA GLU A 130 2.09 -11.43 -5.22
C GLU A 130 2.62 -11.90 -6.57
N THR A 131 2.51 -13.20 -6.85
CA THR A 131 2.79 -13.78 -8.18
C THR A 131 1.58 -14.53 -8.67
N PHE A 132 1.39 -14.57 -9.99
CA PHE A 132 0.28 -15.29 -10.62
C PHE A 132 0.37 -16.79 -10.31
N ALA A 133 1.59 -17.34 -10.25
CA ALA A 133 1.82 -18.73 -9.90
C ALA A 133 1.47 -19.05 -8.43
N ALA A 134 1.70 -18.11 -7.50
CA ALA A 134 1.39 -18.29 -6.09
C ALA A 134 -0.05 -17.90 -5.72
N ASN A 135 -0.85 -17.35 -6.65
CA ASN A 135 -2.22 -16.93 -6.41
C ASN A 135 -3.20 -18.12 -6.38
N THR A 136 -2.99 -19.02 -5.41
CA THR A 136 -3.77 -20.26 -5.24
C THR A 136 -4.65 -20.17 -3.99
N ALA A 137 -5.75 -20.93 -3.98
CA ALA A 137 -6.69 -20.93 -2.87
C ALA A 137 -6.04 -21.25 -1.51
N ASN A 138 -5.10 -22.21 -1.48
CA ASN A 138 -4.37 -22.56 -0.25
C ASN A 138 -3.48 -21.42 0.23
N LYS A 139 -2.67 -20.82 -0.65
CA LYS A 139 -1.77 -19.71 -0.27
C LYS A 139 -2.57 -18.47 0.19
N ILE A 140 -3.68 -18.16 -0.48
CA ILE A 140 -4.60 -17.09 -0.03
C ILE A 140 -5.17 -17.42 1.36
N ARG A 141 -5.71 -18.63 1.54
CA ARG A 141 -6.28 -19.09 2.82
C ARG A 141 -5.27 -18.98 3.94
N ASP A 142 -4.05 -19.47 3.75
CA ASP A 142 -3.04 -19.55 4.80
C ASP A 142 -2.51 -18.14 5.16
N LYS A 143 -2.44 -17.23 4.19
CA LYS A 143 -2.15 -15.81 4.43
C LYS A 143 -3.26 -15.13 5.24
N VAL A 144 -4.52 -15.30 4.83
CA VAL A 144 -5.69 -14.76 5.56
C VAL A 144 -5.74 -15.33 6.98
N LYS A 145 -5.50 -16.65 7.13
CA LYS A 145 -5.40 -17.32 8.42
C LYS A 145 -4.40 -16.62 9.34
N THR A 146 -3.17 -16.42 8.86
CA THR A 146 -2.09 -15.79 9.64
C THR A 146 -2.46 -14.36 10.06
N LEU A 147 -3.03 -13.57 9.14
CA LEU A 147 -3.48 -12.21 9.44
C LEU A 147 -4.57 -12.19 10.52
N LEU A 148 -5.52 -13.13 10.49
CA LEU A 148 -6.58 -13.25 11.50
C LEU A 148 -6.04 -13.71 12.85
N GLN A 149 -5.12 -14.68 12.86
CA GLN A 149 -4.47 -15.16 14.07
C GLN A 149 -3.72 -14.03 14.80
N MET A 150 -2.97 -13.21 14.06
CA MET A 150 -2.32 -12.00 14.58
C MET A 150 -3.36 -10.99 15.09
N ALA A 151 -4.42 -10.74 14.32
CA ALA A 151 -5.45 -9.77 14.69
C ALA A 151 -6.13 -10.11 16.02
N VAL A 152 -6.36 -11.40 16.32
CA VAL A 152 -6.94 -11.84 17.60
C VAL A 152 -6.00 -11.56 18.77
N ALA A 153 -4.71 -11.90 18.64
CA ALA A 153 -3.72 -11.61 19.68
C ALA A 153 -3.60 -10.10 19.95
N LEU A 154 -3.53 -9.29 18.88
CA LEU A 154 -3.46 -7.84 18.97
C LEU A 154 -4.75 -7.23 19.53
N THR A 155 -5.92 -7.75 19.18
CA THR A 155 -7.21 -7.27 19.72
C THR A 155 -7.27 -7.48 21.23
N TYR A 156 -6.80 -8.64 21.69
CA TYR A 156 -6.71 -8.94 23.11
C TYR A 156 -5.72 -8.00 23.82
N GLY A 157 -4.50 -7.85 23.28
CA GLY A 157 -3.46 -6.99 23.85
C GLY A 157 -3.82 -5.51 23.87
N ALA A 158 -4.35 -4.98 22.77
CA ALA A 158 -4.80 -3.59 22.66
C ALA A 158 -6.07 -3.33 23.49
N SER A 159 -6.93 -4.34 23.63
CA SER A 159 -8.31 -4.19 24.10
C SER A 159 -9.07 -3.08 23.36
N THR A 160 -8.75 -2.93 22.08
CA THR A 160 -9.41 -2.07 21.11
C THR A 160 -9.60 -2.88 19.81
N PRO A 161 -10.53 -2.49 18.93
CA PRO A 161 -10.66 -3.11 17.62
C PRO A 161 -9.34 -3.09 16.83
N VAL A 162 -9.07 -4.18 16.11
CA VAL A 162 -7.97 -4.24 15.13
C VAL A 162 -8.55 -4.16 13.70
N VAL A 163 -8.18 -3.12 12.97
CA VAL A 163 -8.52 -2.91 11.55
C VAL A 163 -7.57 -3.76 10.70
N LYS A 164 -8.13 -4.68 9.91
CA LYS A 164 -7.38 -5.69 9.16
C LYS A 164 -7.27 -5.29 7.69
N VAL A 165 -6.07 -4.95 7.24
CA VAL A 165 -5.81 -4.54 5.86
C VAL A 165 -4.79 -5.49 5.22
N ALA A 166 -5.23 -6.36 4.33
CA ALA A 166 -4.37 -7.33 3.69
C ALA A 166 -3.59 -6.70 2.52
N ARG A 167 -2.30 -7.07 2.38
CA ARG A 167 -1.54 -6.90 1.13
C ARG A 167 -1.85 -8.07 0.22
N ILE A 168 -2.95 -7.95 -0.51
CA ILE A 168 -3.51 -9.01 -1.34
C ILE A 168 -4.40 -8.42 -2.44
N ALA A 169 -4.58 -9.16 -3.51
CA ALA A 169 -5.44 -8.80 -4.64
C ALA A 169 -5.04 -7.50 -5.33
N GLY A 170 -3.74 -7.28 -5.51
CA GLY A 170 -3.25 -6.11 -6.26
C GLY A 170 -1.75 -5.85 -6.16
N GLN A 171 -1.03 -6.55 -5.27
CA GLN A 171 0.38 -6.30 -4.97
C GLN A 171 1.33 -6.96 -6.00
N TYR A 172 1.04 -6.78 -7.29
CA TYR A 172 1.74 -7.41 -8.43
C TYR A 172 2.80 -6.51 -9.07
N ALA A 173 3.08 -5.33 -8.51
CA ALA A 173 4.09 -4.41 -9.00
C ALA A 173 5.12 -4.06 -7.91
N LYS A 174 6.37 -3.84 -8.32
CA LYS A 174 7.50 -3.57 -7.43
C LYS A 174 8.44 -2.49 -7.96
N PRO A 175 8.79 -1.48 -7.14
CA PRO A 175 9.85 -0.54 -7.52
C PRO A 175 11.21 -1.24 -7.41
N ARG A 176 12.17 -0.82 -8.24
CA ARG A 176 13.53 -1.39 -8.29
C ARG A 176 14.58 -0.30 -8.14
N SER A 177 15.67 -0.62 -7.44
CA SER A 177 16.81 0.29 -7.29
C SER A 177 17.61 0.47 -8.60
N ALA A 178 17.52 -0.50 -9.52
CA ALA A 178 18.19 -0.46 -10.81
C ALA A 178 17.29 -1.06 -11.91
N ASP A 179 17.38 -0.52 -13.11
CA ASP A 179 16.62 -1.01 -14.28
C ASP A 179 17.16 -2.34 -14.81
N ILE A 180 18.45 -2.61 -14.61
CA ILE A 180 19.13 -3.85 -15.01
C ILE A 180 19.59 -4.58 -13.76
N GLU A 181 19.35 -5.89 -13.72
CA GLU A 181 19.77 -6.77 -12.64
C GLU A 181 21.22 -7.21 -12.84
N SER A 182 22.09 -6.93 -11.88
CA SER A 182 23.53 -7.17 -12.01
C SER A 182 23.91 -8.65 -12.15
N SER A 183 23.13 -9.55 -11.55
CA SER A 183 23.39 -10.99 -11.59
C SER A 183 23.09 -11.62 -12.95
N THR A 184 22.18 -11.04 -13.73
CA THR A 184 21.70 -11.60 -15.01
C THR A 184 22.01 -10.72 -16.22
N GLY A 185 22.25 -9.42 -16.02
CA GLY A 185 22.36 -8.43 -17.10
C GLY A 185 21.03 -8.12 -17.79
N LEU A 186 19.91 -8.64 -17.29
CA LEU A 186 18.58 -8.48 -17.86
C LEU A 186 17.81 -7.33 -17.20
N PRO A 187 16.76 -6.79 -17.83
CA PRO A 187 15.83 -5.90 -17.15
C PRO A 187 15.36 -6.50 -15.82
N SER A 188 15.35 -5.68 -14.77
CA SER A 188 14.90 -6.08 -13.45
C SER A 188 13.45 -6.59 -13.50
N TYR A 189 13.18 -7.67 -12.78
CA TYR A 189 11.81 -8.10 -12.50
C TYR A 189 11.07 -7.01 -11.71
N ARG A 190 9.94 -6.51 -12.22
CA ARG A 190 9.16 -5.40 -11.65
C ARG A 190 7.81 -5.85 -11.10
N GLY A 191 7.64 -7.15 -10.88
CA GLY A 191 6.39 -7.77 -10.47
C GLY A 191 5.59 -8.31 -11.67
N ASP A 192 4.74 -9.31 -11.42
CA ASP A 192 4.04 -10.07 -12.45
C ASP A 192 3.10 -9.22 -13.31
N ALA A 193 2.65 -8.05 -12.83
CA ALA A 193 1.87 -7.09 -13.61
C ALA A 193 2.69 -6.37 -14.70
N VAL A 194 4.02 -6.48 -14.66
CA VAL A 194 4.94 -5.85 -15.62
C VAL A 194 5.64 -6.91 -16.48
N ASN A 195 6.38 -7.82 -15.87
CA ASN A 195 7.19 -8.83 -16.56
C ASN A 195 7.29 -10.11 -15.71
N ASP A 196 7.87 -11.16 -16.28
CA ASP A 196 8.01 -12.45 -15.62
C ASP A 196 9.28 -12.53 -14.76
N ILE A 197 9.26 -13.35 -13.71
CA ILE A 197 10.43 -13.55 -12.84
C ILE A 197 11.54 -14.34 -13.54
N ALA A 198 11.19 -15.20 -14.50
CA ALA A 198 12.14 -16.02 -15.24
C ALA A 198 13.27 -15.18 -15.86
N ALA A 199 14.51 -15.66 -15.72
CA ALA A 199 15.71 -14.94 -16.16
C ALA A 199 16.01 -15.15 -17.65
N THR A 200 15.06 -14.81 -18.53
CA THR A 200 15.27 -14.75 -19.99
C THR A 200 14.91 -13.38 -20.55
N PRO A 201 15.52 -12.96 -21.68
CA PRO A 201 15.18 -11.68 -22.32
C PRO A 201 13.68 -11.52 -22.62
N GLU A 202 13.03 -12.59 -23.08
CA GLU A 202 11.60 -12.61 -23.44
C GLU A 202 10.73 -12.45 -22.20
N ALA A 203 11.06 -13.19 -21.13
CA ALA A 203 10.39 -13.14 -19.84
C ALA A 203 10.47 -11.74 -19.20
N ARG A 204 11.64 -11.08 -19.31
CA ARG A 204 11.89 -9.76 -18.71
C ARG A 204 11.37 -8.57 -19.51
N ARG A 205 10.88 -8.78 -20.74
CA ARG A 205 10.24 -7.73 -21.54
C ARG A 205 8.91 -7.31 -20.88
N PRO A 206 8.69 -6.00 -20.60
CA PRO A 206 7.40 -5.53 -20.11
C PRO A 206 6.27 -5.84 -21.10
N ASP A 207 5.14 -6.32 -20.58
CA ASP A 207 3.94 -6.67 -21.34
C ASP A 207 2.69 -6.03 -20.72
N PRO A 208 2.07 -5.03 -21.37
CA PRO A 208 0.87 -4.38 -20.84
C PRO A 208 -0.31 -5.33 -20.56
N LYS A 209 -0.41 -6.48 -21.25
CA LYS A 209 -1.48 -7.46 -21.00
C LYS A 209 -1.38 -8.10 -19.62
N ARG A 210 -0.20 -8.06 -19.00
CA ARG A 210 -0.02 -8.51 -17.62
C ARG A 210 -0.76 -7.65 -16.60
N MET A 211 -1.06 -6.37 -16.91
CA MET A 211 -1.93 -5.55 -16.06
C MET A 211 -3.37 -6.08 -16.06
N VAL A 212 -3.89 -6.51 -17.22
CA VAL A 212 -5.21 -7.16 -17.34
C VAL A 212 -5.21 -8.50 -16.59
N ALA A 213 -4.14 -9.30 -16.76
CA ALA A 213 -3.99 -10.55 -16.01
C ALA A 213 -3.96 -10.31 -14.50
N ALA A 214 -3.25 -9.28 -14.02
CA ALA A 214 -3.22 -8.89 -12.62
C ALA A 214 -4.61 -8.55 -12.09
N TYR A 215 -5.43 -7.80 -12.85
CA TYR A 215 -6.84 -7.56 -12.48
C TYR A 215 -7.62 -8.86 -12.28
N HIS A 216 -7.52 -9.82 -13.20
CA HIS A 216 -8.25 -11.09 -13.06
C HIS A 216 -7.77 -11.91 -11.86
N GLN A 217 -6.47 -11.92 -11.60
CA GLN A 217 -5.89 -12.58 -10.42
C GLN A 217 -6.35 -11.89 -9.12
N SER A 218 -6.41 -10.56 -9.11
CA SER A 218 -6.95 -9.76 -8.01
C SER A 218 -8.42 -10.06 -7.75
N ALA A 219 -9.26 -10.08 -8.80
CA ALA A 219 -10.69 -10.39 -8.68
C ALA A 219 -10.93 -11.78 -8.09
N ALA A 220 -10.19 -12.79 -8.56
CA ALA A 220 -10.27 -14.16 -8.05
C ALA A 220 -9.83 -14.24 -6.58
N ALA A 221 -8.71 -13.60 -6.23
CA ALA A 221 -8.19 -13.58 -4.87
C ALA A 221 -9.16 -12.88 -3.91
N LEU A 222 -9.66 -11.70 -4.28
CA LEU A 222 -10.59 -10.91 -3.47
C LEU A 222 -11.91 -11.64 -3.27
N ASN A 223 -12.44 -12.30 -4.29
CA ASN A 223 -13.64 -13.14 -4.14
C ASN A 223 -13.44 -14.22 -3.06
N LEU A 224 -12.28 -14.87 -3.04
CA LEU A 224 -11.97 -15.88 -2.02
C LEU A 224 -11.75 -15.27 -0.63
N VAL A 225 -11.08 -14.11 -0.54
CA VAL A 225 -10.92 -13.36 0.72
C VAL A 225 -12.29 -13.02 1.31
N ARG A 226 -13.23 -12.53 0.49
CA ARG A 226 -14.60 -12.22 0.91
C ARG A 226 -15.34 -13.47 1.42
N ALA A 227 -15.16 -14.61 0.74
CA ALA A 227 -15.73 -15.88 1.18
C ALA A 227 -15.15 -16.35 2.52
N PHE A 228 -13.85 -16.18 2.78
CA PHE A 228 -13.26 -16.51 4.08
C PHE A 228 -13.66 -15.53 5.19
N ALA A 229 -13.86 -14.26 4.85
CA ALA A 229 -14.25 -13.22 5.80
C ALA A 229 -15.67 -13.43 6.36
N THR A 230 -16.60 -14.01 5.59
CA THR A 230 -18.01 -14.19 5.99
C THR A 230 -18.47 -15.65 6.12
N GLY A 231 -17.75 -16.60 5.53
CA GLY A 231 -18.11 -18.02 5.47
C GLY A 231 -17.76 -18.86 6.70
N GLY A 232 -17.60 -18.24 7.88
CA GLY A 232 -17.26 -18.91 9.13
C GLY A 232 -15.81 -19.44 9.22
N PHE A 233 -14.95 -19.12 8.26
CA PHE A 233 -13.49 -19.34 8.38
C PHE A 233 -12.88 -18.37 9.39
N ALA A 234 -13.37 -17.13 9.40
CA ALA A 234 -12.93 -16.08 10.33
C ALA A 234 -13.62 -16.12 11.71
N ASP A 235 -14.32 -17.21 12.02
CA ASP A 235 -14.92 -17.43 13.33
C ASP A 235 -13.87 -17.34 14.44
N LEU A 236 -14.13 -16.49 15.43
CA LEU A 236 -13.18 -16.19 16.50
C LEU A 236 -12.72 -17.44 17.27
N SER A 237 -13.61 -18.40 17.49
CA SER A 237 -13.30 -19.65 18.19
C SER A 237 -12.34 -20.50 17.36
N LYS A 238 -12.55 -20.59 16.04
CA LYS A 238 -11.65 -21.32 15.13
C LYS A 238 -10.28 -20.66 15.05
N VAL A 239 -10.23 -19.33 14.95
CA VAL A 239 -8.97 -18.58 14.93
C VAL A 239 -8.20 -18.79 16.23
N HIS A 240 -8.90 -18.80 17.36
CA HIS A 240 -8.30 -19.06 18.66
C HIS A 240 -7.75 -20.50 18.79
N GLU A 241 -8.46 -21.52 18.28
CA GLU A 241 -7.95 -22.89 18.23
C GLU A 241 -6.64 -23.00 17.43
N TRP A 242 -6.50 -22.26 16.33
CA TRP A 242 -5.24 -22.22 15.58
C TRP A 242 -4.10 -21.58 16.38
N ASN A 243 -4.39 -20.56 17.17
CA ASN A 243 -3.40 -19.96 18.07
C ASN A 243 -2.98 -20.94 19.18
N LYS A 244 -3.92 -21.70 19.76
CA LYS A 244 -3.59 -22.75 20.73
C LYS A 244 -2.70 -23.84 20.13
N ALA A 245 -3.00 -24.26 18.90
CA ALA A 245 -2.15 -25.22 18.20
C ALA A 245 -0.72 -24.68 18.00
N PHE A 246 -0.59 -23.43 17.54
CA PHE A 246 0.72 -22.77 17.42
C PHE A 246 1.48 -22.72 18.76
N VAL A 247 0.81 -22.31 19.84
CA VAL A 247 1.42 -22.22 21.18
C VAL A 247 1.91 -23.60 21.65
N ARG A 248 1.13 -24.65 21.43
CA ARG A 248 1.53 -26.02 21.83
C ARG A 248 2.75 -26.50 21.04
N ASP A 249 2.82 -26.16 19.75
CA ASP A 249 3.82 -26.72 18.82
C ASP A 249 5.09 -25.84 18.71
N SER A 250 5.07 -24.61 19.25
CA SER A 250 6.19 -23.65 19.19
C SER A 250 7.20 -23.81 20.34
N ALA A 251 8.50 -23.69 20.02
CA ALA A 251 9.57 -23.67 21.03
C ALA A 251 9.46 -22.49 22.02
N ALA A 252 8.91 -21.35 21.56
CA ALA A 252 8.61 -20.18 22.39
C ALA A 252 7.18 -20.22 22.99
N GLY A 253 6.42 -21.28 22.72
CA GLY A 253 5.01 -21.44 23.09
C GLY A 253 4.69 -21.13 24.54
N ARG A 254 5.55 -21.55 25.48
CA ARG A 254 5.39 -21.27 26.92
C ARG A 254 5.28 -19.78 27.26
N ARG A 255 5.93 -18.90 26.49
CA ARG A 255 5.83 -17.45 26.67
C ARG A 255 4.42 -16.95 26.34
N TYR A 256 3.79 -17.54 25.34
CA TYR A 256 2.50 -17.11 24.79
C TYR A 256 1.30 -17.88 25.36
N GLU A 257 1.56 -18.96 26.09
CA GLU A 257 0.55 -19.81 26.72
C GLU A 257 -0.38 -19.02 27.64
N LEU A 258 0.16 -18.09 28.44
CA LEU A 258 -0.65 -17.25 29.33
C LEU A 258 -1.68 -16.42 28.55
N MET A 259 -1.26 -15.75 27.48
CA MET A 259 -2.16 -14.93 26.67
C MET A 259 -3.20 -15.79 25.95
N ALA A 260 -2.81 -16.97 25.44
CA ALA A 260 -3.77 -17.90 24.85
C ALA A 260 -4.83 -18.36 25.87
N VAL A 261 -4.42 -18.72 27.08
CA VAL A 261 -5.33 -19.10 28.17
C VAL A 261 -6.26 -17.93 28.54
N ASP A 262 -5.75 -16.70 28.58
CA ASP A 262 -6.60 -15.57 28.96
C ASP A 262 -7.59 -15.16 27.86
N ILE A 263 -7.24 -15.35 26.58
CA ILE A 263 -8.20 -15.22 25.47
C ILE A 263 -9.30 -16.28 25.61
N GLU A 264 -8.94 -17.53 25.91
CA GLU A 264 -9.90 -18.62 26.13
C GLU A 264 -10.87 -18.28 27.27
N ARG A 265 -10.35 -17.76 28.39
CA ARG A 265 -11.16 -17.30 29.53
C ARG A 265 -12.09 -16.16 29.14
N ALA A 266 -11.62 -15.20 28.33
CA ALA A 266 -12.45 -14.09 27.86
C ALA A 266 -13.60 -14.57 26.97
N LEU A 267 -13.34 -15.51 26.05
CA LEU A 267 -14.38 -16.13 25.22
C LEU A 267 -15.39 -16.91 26.06
N ALA A 268 -14.92 -17.71 27.03
CA ALA A 268 -15.79 -18.42 27.96
C ALA A 268 -16.63 -17.46 28.81
N PHE A 269 -16.06 -16.34 29.24
CA PHE A 269 -16.79 -15.29 29.96
C PHE A 269 -17.87 -14.64 29.09
N MET A 270 -17.57 -14.29 27.84
CA MET A 270 -18.56 -13.77 26.90
C MET A 270 -19.73 -14.75 26.71
N ALA A 271 -19.42 -16.04 26.52
CA ALA A 271 -20.43 -17.09 26.43
C ALA A 271 -21.27 -17.21 27.72
N ALA A 272 -20.63 -17.15 28.89
CA ALA A 272 -21.30 -17.19 30.19
C ALA A 272 -22.21 -15.96 30.44
N CYS A 273 -21.87 -14.80 29.86
CA CYS A 273 -22.73 -13.61 29.83
C CYS A 273 -23.90 -13.70 28.84
N GLY A 274 -24.07 -14.83 28.14
CA GLY A 274 -25.16 -15.05 27.19
C GLY A 274 -24.86 -14.55 25.77
N ILE A 275 -23.61 -14.22 25.45
CA ILE A 275 -23.20 -13.93 24.07
C ILE A 275 -23.01 -15.25 23.34
N ASP A 276 -23.95 -15.58 22.44
CA ASP A 276 -23.84 -16.75 21.58
C ASP A 276 -22.72 -16.53 20.54
N LEU A 277 -21.55 -17.11 20.80
CA LEU A 277 -20.37 -16.94 19.95
C LEU A 277 -20.58 -17.47 18.52
N GLU A 278 -21.46 -18.46 18.32
CA GLU A 278 -21.72 -19.08 17.02
C GLU A 278 -22.80 -18.35 16.21
N ARG A 279 -23.64 -17.53 16.86
CA ARG A 279 -24.75 -16.81 16.20
C ARG A 279 -24.58 -15.30 16.20
N THR A 280 -23.66 -14.76 16.99
CA THR A 280 -23.37 -13.33 17.00
C THR A 280 -22.62 -12.96 15.72
N ALA A 281 -23.28 -12.27 14.79
CA ALA A 281 -22.71 -11.88 13.49
C ALA A 281 -21.37 -11.14 13.59
N ALA A 282 -21.18 -10.36 14.67
CA ALA A 282 -19.93 -9.65 14.95
C ALA A 282 -18.75 -10.57 15.34
N LEU A 283 -19.01 -11.85 15.63
CA LEU A 283 -18.02 -12.86 16.04
C LEU A 283 -17.82 -13.97 15.01
N THR A 284 -18.75 -14.12 14.06
CA THR A 284 -18.73 -15.16 13.02
C THR A 284 -18.22 -14.68 11.67
N GLY A 285 -18.20 -13.36 11.44
CA GLY A 285 -17.61 -12.72 10.27
C GLY A 285 -16.69 -11.56 10.66
N VAL A 286 -15.77 -11.20 9.77
CA VAL A 286 -14.81 -10.11 9.97
C VAL A 286 -14.70 -9.22 8.74
N GLU A 287 -14.39 -7.95 8.94
CA GLU A 287 -13.99 -7.06 7.85
C GLU A 287 -12.50 -7.30 7.54
N ILE A 288 -12.18 -7.60 6.28
CA ILE A 288 -10.81 -7.62 5.74
C ILE A 288 -10.79 -6.72 4.52
N PHE A 289 -9.98 -5.67 4.60
CA PHE A 289 -9.76 -4.74 3.50
C PHE A 289 -8.53 -5.15 2.71
N THR A 290 -8.40 -4.65 1.47
CA THR A 290 -7.26 -4.91 0.59
C THR A 290 -6.43 -3.67 0.38
N SER A 291 -5.14 -3.87 0.12
CA SER A 291 -4.21 -2.79 -0.19
C SER A 291 -3.05 -3.24 -1.05
N HIS A 292 -2.53 -2.30 -1.85
CA HIS A 292 -1.27 -2.44 -2.58
C HIS A 292 -0.59 -1.07 -2.77
N GLU A 293 0.67 -1.12 -3.20
CA GLU A 293 1.40 0.08 -3.63
C GLU A 293 0.82 0.57 -4.95
N GLY A 294 0.29 1.79 -4.98
CA GLY A 294 -0.25 2.41 -6.20
C GLY A 294 0.86 2.81 -7.15
N LEU A 295 1.53 1.83 -7.77
CA LEU A 295 2.79 2.01 -8.48
C LEU A 295 2.61 2.23 -9.97
N LEU A 296 1.81 1.38 -10.63
CA LEU A 296 1.60 1.39 -12.09
C LEU A 296 0.46 2.35 -12.43
N MET A 297 0.81 3.54 -12.93
CA MET A 297 -0.17 4.62 -13.10
C MET A 297 -1.26 4.27 -14.11
N GLU A 298 -0.96 3.46 -15.13
CA GLU A 298 -1.96 3.00 -16.11
C GLU A 298 -2.98 2.05 -15.48
N TYR A 299 -2.56 1.19 -14.54
CA TYR A 299 -3.46 0.27 -13.85
C TYR A 299 -4.39 1.02 -12.89
N GLU A 300 -3.82 1.85 -12.01
CA GLU A 300 -4.59 2.62 -11.02
C GLU A 300 -5.58 3.59 -11.69
N ARG A 301 -5.15 4.31 -12.74
CA ARG A 301 -6.04 5.21 -13.48
C ARG A 301 -7.14 4.46 -14.22
N ALA A 302 -6.85 3.27 -14.76
CA ALA A 302 -7.85 2.47 -15.45
C ALA A 302 -8.90 1.87 -14.50
N LEU A 303 -8.60 1.72 -13.21
CA LEU A 303 -9.53 1.21 -12.19
C LEU A 303 -10.14 2.31 -11.31
N THR A 304 -9.81 3.57 -11.60
CA THR A 304 -10.45 4.73 -11.00
C THR A 304 -11.86 4.92 -11.54
N ARG A 305 -12.83 5.18 -10.66
CA ARG A 305 -14.24 5.40 -11.00
C ARG A 305 -14.77 6.63 -10.29
N THR A 306 -15.69 7.33 -10.94
CA THR A 306 -16.50 8.37 -10.30
C THR A 306 -17.77 7.73 -9.75
N GLU A 307 -18.05 7.92 -8.47
CA GLU A 307 -19.32 7.51 -7.87
C GLU A 307 -20.42 8.46 -8.36
N GLU A 308 -21.42 7.94 -9.07
CA GLU A 308 -22.46 8.75 -9.71
C GLU A 308 -23.28 9.60 -8.72
N SER A 309 -23.49 9.10 -7.50
CA SER A 309 -24.33 9.77 -6.50
C SER A 309 -23.67 10.98 -5.84
N THR A 310 -22.34 10.99 -5.73
CA THR A 310 -21.57 12.00 -4.99
C THR A 310 -20.66 12.82 -5.91
N GLY A 311 -20.31 12.29 -7.09
CA GLY A 311 -19.27 12.85 -7.96
C GLY A 311 -17.85 12.61 -7.45
N GLU A 312 -17.68 11.91 -6.31
CA GLU A 312 -16.38 11.59 -5.75
C GLU A 312 -15.66 10.55 -6.60
N VAL A 313 -14.35 10.67 -6.68
CA VAL A 313 -13.50 9.80 -7.49
C VAL A 313 -12.77 8.84 -6.58
N TYR A 314 -12.82 7.54 -6.87
CA TYR A 314 -12.16 6.51 -6.08
C TYR A 314 -11.32 5.62 -7.00
N ASP A 315 -10.12 5.28 -6.56
CA ASP A 315 -9.39 4.16 -7.15
C ASP A 315 -9.96 2.86 -6.58
N LEU A 316 -10.74 2.16 -7.38
CA LEU A 316 -11.44 0.96 -6.94
C LEU A 316 -10.65 -0.33 -7.26
N SER A 317 -9.33 -0.20 -7.45
CA SER A 317 -8.40 -1.34 -7.49
C SER A 317 -8.22 -1.98 -6.10
N ALA A 318 -8.29 -1.19 -5.02
CA ALA A 318 -8.23 -1.67 -3.64
C ALA A 318 -8.90 -0.71 -2.66
N HIS A 319 -9.09 -1.15 -1.42
CA HIS A 319 -9.67 -0.30 -0.38
C HIS A 319 -8.71 0.82 0.04
N MET A 320 -7.44 0.48 0.28
CA MET A 320 -6.37 1.41 0.65
C MET A 320 -5.22 1.29 -0.33
N ILE A 321 -4.64 2.42 -0.74
CA ILE A 321 -3.49 2.46 -1.66
C ILE A 321 -2.37 3.25 -1.00
N TRP A 322 -1.12 2.78 -1.11
CA TRP A 322 0.01 3.55 -0.57
C TRP A 322 1.02 4.01 -1.62
N ILE A 323 1.71 5.10 -1.30
CA ILE A 323 2.86 5.63 -2.03
C ILE A 323 4.14 5.08 -1.42
N GLY A 324 4.97 4.47 -2.27
CA GLY A 324 6.27 3.93 -1.86
C GLY A 324 7.33 5.01 -1.63
N GLU A 325 8.40 4.63 -0.92
CA GLU A 325 9.52 5.53 -0.62
C GLU A 325 10.19 6.13 -1.88
N ARG A 326 10.16 5.38 -3.00
CA ARG A 326 10.80 5.78 -4.27
C ARG A 326 9.87 6.58 -5.20
N THR A 327 8.61 6.79 -4.81
CA THR A 327 7.56 7.42 -5.62
C THR A 327 6.82 8.53 -4.89
N ARG A 328 7.23 8.90 -3.67
CA ARG A 328 6.64 9.98 -2.86
C ARG A 328 7.22 11.37 -3.13
N ASP A 329 7.68 11.62 -4.36
CA ASP A 329 8.09 12.99 -4.73
C ASP A 329 6.86 13.90 -4.64
N LEU A 330 6.96 15.02 -3.90
CA LEU A 330 5.84 15.92 -3.60
C LEU A 330 5.11 16.40 -4.87
N ASP A 331 5.88 16.73 -5.91
CA ASP A 331 5.38 17.18 -7.22
C ASP A 331 5.27 16.03 -8.26
N GLY A 332 5.36 14.78 -7.79
CA GLY A 332 5.29 13.58 -8.61
C GLY A 332 3.86 13.16 -8.94
N ALA A 333 3.73 12.32 -9.98
CA ALA A 333 2.42 11.83 -10.44
C ALA A 333 1.68 10.99 -9.39
N HIS A 334 2.40 10.22 -8.59
CA HIS A 334 1.82 9.35 -7.56
C HIS A 334 1.14 10.15 -6.44
N VAL A 335 1.83 11.16 -5.91
CA VAL A 335 1.29 12.08 -4.88
C VAL A 335 0.11 12.87 -5.44
N ASP A 336 0.22 13.41 -6.66
CA ASP A 336 -0.89 14.15 -7.28
C ASP A 336 -2.11 13.26 -7.51
N PHE A 337 -1.92 12.05 -8.03
CA PHE A 337 -3.02 11.11 -8.28
C PHE A 337 -3.72 10.72 -6.98
N LEU A 338 -2.98 10.25 -5.97
CA LEU A 338 -3.58 9.80 -4.72
C LEU A 338 -4.14 10.93 -3.86
N SER A 339 -3.68 12.18 -4.05
CA SER A 339 -4.33 13.34 -3.42
C SER A 339 -5.75 13.62 -3.94
N ARG A 340 -6.15 13.04 -5.07
CA ARG A 340 -7.42 13.34 -5.78
C ARG A 340 -8.46 12.23 -5.68
N VAL A 341 -8.07 11.02 -5.27
CA VAL A 341 -9.01 9.89 -5.06
C VAL A 341 -9.53 9.92 -3.63
N GLY A 342 -10.72 9.37 -3.35
CA GLY A 342 -11.37 9.35 -2.04
C GLY A 342 -10.88 8.24 -1.10
N ASN A 343 -10.01 7.34 -1.56
CA ASN A 343 -9.47 6.24 -0.75
C ASN A 343 -8.69 6.74 0.47
N PRO A 344 -8.70 6.02 1.61
CA PRO A 344 -7.65 6.20 2.59
C PRO A 344 -6.31 5.77 1.97
N ILE A 345 -5.27 6.56 2.22
CA ILE A 345 -3.97 6.42 1.57
C ILE A 345 -2.85 6.22 2.57
N GLY A 346 -1.88 5.41 2.20
CA GLY A 346 -0.61 5.28 2.92
C GLY A 346 0.51 6.07 2.26
N CYS A 347 1.48 6.53 3.04
CA CYS A 347 2.73 7.08 2.51
C CYS A 347 3.91 6.52 3.30
N LYS A 348 4.84 5.83 2.63
CA LYS A 348 6.07 5.35 3.28
C LYS A 348 6.94 6.55 3.70
N VAL A 349 7.47 6.50 4.91
CA VAL A 349 8.41 7.50 5.43
C VAL A 349 9.70 6.79 5.84
N GLY A 350 10.70 6.88 4.97
CA GLY A 350 12.03 6.36 5.22
C GLY A 350 12.90 7.30 6.06
N PRO A 351 14.10 6.83 6.45
CA PRO A 351 14.92 7.51 7.45
C PRO A 351 15.70 8.71 6.89
N THR A 352 15.56 9.02 5.60
CA THR A 352 16.11 10.25 4.98
C THR A 352 15.07 11.35 4.86
N ALA A 353 13.81 11.11 5.26
CA ALA A 353 12.77 12.14 5.25
C ALA A 353 13.05 13.20 6.31
N SER A 354 12.92 14.48 5.95
CA SER A 354 12.91 15.57 6.92
C SER A 354 11.51 15.82 7.47
N PRO A 355 11.36 16.42 8.67
CA PRO A 355 10.04 16.81 9.19
C PRO A 355 9.25 17.73 8.25
N ASP A 356 9.93 18.65 7.57
CA ASP A 356 9.29 19.59 6.64
C ASP A 356 8.79 18.87 5.38
N ASP A 357 9.54 17.90 4.84
CA ASP A 357 9.10 17.09 3.69
C ASP A 357 7.84 16.28 4.04
N VAL A 358 7.81 15.69 5.24
CA VAL A 358 6.67 14.87 5.69
C VAL A 358 5.45 15.74 5.96
N LEU A 359 5.63 16.94 6.52
CA LEU A 359 4.53 17.89 6.70
C LEU A 359 3.96 18.32 5.33
N ALA A 360 4.80 18.70 4.36
CA ALA A 360 4.34 19.08 3.03
C ALA A 360 3.59 17.95 2.32
N LEU A 361 4.07 16.70 2.45
CA LEU A 361 3.33 15.52 1.95
C LEU A 361 1.99 15.36 2.66
N THR A 362 1.93 15.59 3.96
CA THR A 362 0.71 15.49 4.76
C THR A 362 -0.33 16.53 4.32
N GLU A 363 0.08 17.79 4.16
CA GLU A 363 -0.77 18.88 3.66
C GLU A 363 -1.28 18.59 2.24
N ARG A 364 -0.44 17.99 1.37
CA ARG A 364 -0.82 17.65 0.00
C ARG A 364 -1.81 16.49 -0.07
N LEU A 365 -1.69 15.52 0.82
CA LEU A 365 -2.43 14.24 0.79
C LEU A 365 -3.70 14.25 1.65
N ASN A 366 -3.76 15.11 2.67
CA ASN A 366 -4.92 15.31 3.52
C ASN A 366 -5.18 16.80 3.82
N PRO A 367 -5.44 17.62 2.79
CA PRO A 367 -5.60 19.08 2.96
C PRO A 367 -6.83 19.45 3.80
N GLU A 368 -7.83 18.57 3.89
CA GLU A 368 -9.07 18.81 4.63
C GLU A 368 -9.02 18.26 6.07
N HIS A 369 -7.86 17.74 6.51
CA HIS A 369 -7.69 17.18 7.86
C HIS A 369 -8.72 16.10 8.19
N ILE A 370 -9.06 15.25 7.22
CA ILE A 370 -10.01 14.15 7.42
C ILE A 370 -9.32 13.07 8.26
N PRO A 371 -9.81 12.71 9.46
CA PRO A 371 -9.25 11.61 10.23
C PRO A 371 -9.37 10.29 9.47
N GLY A 372 -8.32 9.46 9.50
CA GLY A 372 -8.29 8.17 8.80
C GLY A 372 -7.97 8.25 7.31
N ARG A 373 -7.90 9.45 6.73
CA ARG A 373 -7.52 9.67 5.33
C ARG A 373 -6.07 9.27 5.05
N LEU A 374 -5.13 9.63 5.93
CA LEU A 374 -3.70 9.44 5.69
C LEU A 374 -3.05 8.60 6.78
N THR A 375 -2.34 7.56 6.35
CA THR A 375 -1.47 6.74 7.19
C THR A 375 -0.01 7.04 6.82
N LEU A 376 0.78 7.55 7.78
CA LEU A 376 2.22 7.70 7.63
C LEU A 376 2.89 6.40 8.11
N ILE A 377 3.54 5.70 7.18
CA ILE A 377 4.10 4.36 7.40
C ILE A 377 5.62 4.49 7.59
N ALA A 378 6.06 4.58 8.84
CA ALA A 378 7.45 4.77 9.22
C ALA A 378 8.25 3.47 9.02
N ARG A 379 9.35 3.54 8.26
CA ARG A 379 10.29 2.44 7.99
C ARG A 379 11.72 2.90 8.15
N MET A 380 12.07 3.25 9.39
CA MET A 380 13.31 3.93 9.73
C MET A 380 14.51 2.99 9.83
N GLY A 381 14.27 1.72 10.16
CA GLY A 381 15.28 0.79 10.64
C GLY A 381 15.48 0.90 12.16
N ALA A 382 15.74 -0.23 12.83
CA ALA A 382 15.86 -0.34 14.27
C ALA A 382 16.86 0.66 14.89
N LYS A 383 17.98 0.86 14.19
CA LYS A 383 19.07 1.76 14.59
C LYS A 383 18.73 3.25 14.49
N ARG A 384 17.63 3.63 13.82
CA ARG A 384 17.33 5.03 13.49
C ARG A 384 15.96 5.50 13.95
N VAL A 385 15.03 4.58 14.24
CA VAL A 385 13.65 4.92 14.60
C VAL A 385 13.57 5.88 15.80
N ARG A 386 14.41 5.66 16.82
CA ARG A 386 14.42 6.44 18.07
C ARG A 386 14.94 7.86 17.88
N ASP A 387 15.77 8.10 16.86
CA ASP A 387 16.39 9.40 16.61
C ASP A 387 15.65 10.21 15.54
N VAL A 388 15.20 9.54 14.46
CA VAL A 388 14.67 10.21 13.27
C VAL A 388 13.17 10.47 13.38
N LEU A 389 12.41 9.55 13.97
CA LEU A 389 10.96 9.62 14.02
C LEU A 389 10.40 10.73 14.94
N PRO A 390 10.96 11.00 16.15
CA PRO A 390 10.39 12.00 17.05
C PRO A 390 10.18 13.39 16.43
N PRO A 391 11.17 14.05 15.79
CA PRO A 391 10.97 15.38 15.23
C PRO A 391 9.95 15.41 14.08
N ILE A 392 9.75 14.29 13.37
CA ILE A 392 8.74 14.16 12.33
C ILE A 392 7.34 14.13 12.96
N ILE A 393 7.14 13.30 13.99
CA ILE A 393 5.86 13.22 14.72
C ILE A 393 5.50 14.57 15.32
N ASP A 394 6.44 15.22 16.01
CA ASP A 394 6.20 16.52 16.64
C ASP A 394 5.75 17.57 15.62
N LYS A 395 6.41 17.63 14.45
CA LYS A 395 6.06 18.60 13.40
C LYS A 395 4.66 18.37 12.84
N VAL A 396 4.32 17.12 12.52
CA VAL A 396 3.00 16.76 11.95
C VAL A 396 1.88 16.98 12.97
N ASN A 397 2.11 16.61 14.23
CA ASN A 397 1.12 16.80 15.30
C ASN A 397 0.94 18.27 15.66
N ALA A 398 2.01 19.07 15.68
CA ALA A 398 1.93 20.51 15.91
C ALA A 398 1.11 21.24 14.81
N ALA A 399 1.11 20.71 13.59
CA ALA A 399 0.26 21.18 12.50
C ALA A 399 -1.21 20.67 12.58
N GLY A 400 -1.54 19.79 13.53
CA GLY A 400 -2.90 19.34 13.77
C GLY A 400 -3.45 18.37 12.73
N HIS A 401 -2.59 17.62 12.03
CA HIS A 401 -3.04 16.62 11.06
C HIS A 401 -3.41 15.28 11.73
N PRO A 402 -4.63 14.75 11.51
CA PRO A 402 -5.11 13.53 12.16
C PRO A 402 -4.66 12.27 11.39
N VAL A 403 -3.36 12.04 11.34
CA VAL A 403 -2.76 10.90 10.64
C VAL A 403 -2.80 9.62 11.49
N VAL A 404 -2.81 8.46 10.82
CA VAL A 404 -2.46 7.18 11.45
C VAL A 404 -0.95 6.98 11.36
N TRP A 405 -0.29 6.76 12.50
CA TRP A 405 1.11 6.33 12.52
C TRP A 405 1.19 4.81 12.46
N SER A 406 1.83 4.26 11.43
CA SER A 406 2.04 2.82 11.27
C SER A 406 3.53 2.50 11.19
N CYS A 407 3.97 1.44 11.83
CA CYS A 407 5.35 0.96 11.77
C CYS A 407 5.49 -0.12 10.69
N ASP A 408 6.39 0.10 9.73
CA ASP A 408 6.90 -0.91 8.81
C ASP A 408 8.32 -1.30 9.25
N PRO A 409 8.45 -2.31 10.12
CA PRO A 409 9.73 -2.73 10.68
C PRO A 409 10.53 -3.64 9.73
N MET A 410 10.06 -3.82 8.50
CA MET A 410 10.61 -4.83 7.59
C MET A 410 11.61 -4.18 6.64
N HIS A 411 11.17 -3.16 5.91
CA HIS A 411 11.97 -2.65 4.82
C HIS A 411 13.20 -1.85 5.32
N GLY A 412 13.15 -1.30 6.54
CA GLY A 412 14.27 -0.62 7.20
C GLY A 412 15.43 -1.53 7.58
N ASN A 413 15.16 -2.81 7.77
CA ASN A 413 16.08 -3.79 8.37
C ASN A 413 16.50 -4.90 7.40
N THR A 414 16.46 -4.61 6.09
CA THR A 414 16.90 -5.58 5.08
C THR A 414 18.42 -5.56 4.93
N GLN A 415 19.04 -6.74 4.98
CA GLN A 415 20.47 -6.95 4.82
C GLN A 415 20.75 -8.02 3.75
N ASP A 416 21.99 -8.07 3.27
CA ASP A 416 22.48 -9.10 2.36
C ASP A 416 23.42 -10.05 3.13
N VAL A 417 23.12 -11.34 3.08
CA VAL A 417 23.92 -12.41 3.67
C VAL A 417 24.24 -13.40 2.57
N SER A 418 25.52 -13.45 2.18
CA SER A 418 26.01 -14.34 1.11
C SER A 418 25.23 -14.21 -0.21
N GLY A 419 24.81 -13.01 -0.59
CA GLY A 419 24.04 -12.74 -1.82
C GLY A 419 22.54 -13.01 -1.71
N ILE A 420 22.05 -13.41 -0.54
CA ILE A 420 20.63 -13.60 -0.25
C ILE A 420 20.16 -12.43 0.63
N LYS A 421 19.11 -11.75 0.18
CA LYS A 421 18.47 -10.72 1.01
C LYS A 421 17.74 -11.39 2.17
N THR A 422 17.98 -10.91 3.38
CA THR A 422 17.28 -11.40 4.57
C THR A 422 17.00 -10.23 5.53
N ARG A 423 16.28 -10.50 6.61
CA ARG A 423 16.00 -9.58 7.72
C ARG A 423 16.20 -10.38 9.00
N HIS A 424 16.80 -9.78 10.02
CA HIS A 424 16.87 -10.41 11.33
C HIS A 424 15.61 -10.09 12.15
N PHE A 425 14.96 -11.11 12.70
CA PHE A 425 13.74 -10.93 13.47
C PHE A 425 13.91 -9.96 14.66
N ASP A 426 15.07 -9.99 15.34
CA ASP A 426 15.34 -9.07 16.45
C ASP A 426 15.41 -7.60 16.00
N ASP A 427 15.94 -7.31 14.81
CA ASP A 427 15.95 -5.94 14.28
C ASP A 427 14.53 -5.49 13.91
N VAL A 428 13.73 -6.40 13.34
CA VAL A 428 12.30 -6.15 13.07
C VAL A 428 11.59 -5.81 14.38
N LEU A 429 11.81 -6.59 15.43
CA LEU A 429 11.20 -6.37 16.74
C LEU A 429 11.69 -5.08 17.40
N ASP A 430 13.00 -4.79 17.36
CA ASP A 430 13.57 -3.59 17.98
C ASP A 430 13.09 -2.29 17.30
N GLU A 431 12.84 -2.31 15.99
CA GLU A 431 12.19 -1.16 15.34
C GLU A 431 10.77 -0.92 15.86
N VAL A 432 9.99 -2.00 16.07
CA VAL A 432 8.65 -1.87 16.67
C VAL A 432 8.77 -1.36 18.11
N PHE A 433 9.73 -1.86 18.90
CA PHE A 433 10.00 -1.37 20.25
C PHE A 433 10.33 0.12 20.26
N GLY A 434 11.27 0.54 19.42
CA GLY A 434 11.62 1.95 19.29
C GLY A 434 10.45 2.82 18.84
N PHE A 435 9.61 2.34 17.92
CA PHE A 435 8.41 3.06 17.48
C PHE A 435 7.43 3.31 18.65
N PHE A 436 7.13 2.30 19.45
CA PHE A 436 6.26 2.46 20.63
C PHE A 436 6.91 3.35 21.71
N GLU A 437 8.22 3.24 21.93
CA GLU A 437 8.95 4.09 22.87
C GLU A 437 8.86 5.56 22.49
N VAL A 438 9.05 5.89 21.21
CA VAL A 438 8.89 7.24 20.67
C VAL A 438 7.47 7.75 20.92
N HIS A 439 6.45 6.99 20.53
CA HIS A 439 5.05 7.39 20.73
C HIS A 439 4.71 7.60 22.22
N ARG A 440 5.18 6.71 23.09
CA ARG A 440 5.01 6.84 24.55
C ARG A 440 5.70 8.10 25.10
N GLY A 441 6.90 8.40 24.62
CA GLY A 441 7.67 9.58 25.02
C GLY A 441 7.01 10.89 24.61
N LEU A 442 6.37 10.91 23.44
CA LEU A 442 5.65 12.07 22.91
C LEU A 442 4.17 12.14 23.36
N GLY A 443 3.65 11.10 24.02
CA GLY A 443 2.24 11.03 24.40
C GLY A 443 1.29 10.89 23.20
N THR A 444 1.75 10.24 22.13
CA THR A 444 1.01 10.05 20.87
C THR A 444 0.65 8.59 20.67
N HIS A 445 -0.25 8.29 19.73
CA HIS A 445 -0.77 6.93 19.53
C HIS A 445 0.08 6.12 18.53
N PRO A 446 0.67 4.97 18.92
CA PRO A 446 1.25 4.02 17.98
C PRO A 446 0.12 3.28 17.24
N GLY A 447 -0.25 3.78 16.06
CA GLY A 447 -1.49 3.43 15.38
C GLY A 447 -1.54 2.04 14.74
N GLY A 448 -0.42 1.45 14.35
CA GLY A 448 -0.46 0.15 13.69
C GLY A 448 0.87 -0.42 13.22
N LEU A 449 0.77 -1.57 12.54
CA LEU A 449 1.87 -2.29 11.90
C LEU A 449 1.60 -2.49 10.41
N HIS A 450 2.66 -2.46 9.61
CA HIS A 450 2.69 -2.82 8.19
C HIS A 450 3.79 -3.86 7.97
N ILE A 451 3.42 -5.14 7.83
CA ILE A 451 4.35 -6.27 7.82
C ILE A 451 4.30 -7.05 6.50
N GLU A 452 5.44 -7.55 6.05
CA GLU A 452 5.50 -8.53 4.96
C GLU A 452 5.54 -9.94 5.56
N LEU A 453 4.49 -10.73 5.31
CA LEU A 453 4.30 -12.06 5.88
C LEU A 453 3.69 -13.03 4.87
N THR A 454 3.86 -14.32 5.13
CA THR A 454 3.17 -15.40 4.43
C THR A 454 2.59 -16.40 5.43
N GLY A 455 1.61 -17.20 5.00
CA GLY A 455 1.07 -18.32 5.79
C GLY A 455 1.87 -19.62 5.65
N GLU A 456 3.02 -19.55 4.98
CA GLU A 456 3.90 -20.68 4.69
C GLU A 456 5.08 -20.72 5.66
N ASN A 457 5.58 -21.93 5.96
CA ASN A 457 6.79 -22.10 6.76
C ASN A 457 8.06 -21.90 5.92
N VAL A 458 8.29 -20.66 5.50
CA VAL A 458 9.46 -20.23 4.70
C VAL A 458 10.67 -19.92 5.59
N THR A 459 11.86 -19.95 5.01
CA THR A 459 13.14 -19.61 5.66
C THR A 459 13.71 -18.35 5.01
N GLU A 460 13.01 -17.24 5.17
CA GLU A 460 13.34 -15.96 4.51
C GLU A 460 13.95 -14.93 5.47
N CYS A 461 13.44 -14.85 6.70
CA CYS A 461 13.99 -14.01 7.77
C CYS A 461 14.73 -14.87 8.81
N LEU A 462 15.87 -14.37 9.30
CA LEU A 462 16.68 -15.00 10.34
C LEU A 462 16.05 -14.84 11.73
N GLY A 463 16.40 -15.73 12.64
CA GLY A 463 16.02 -15.65 14.06
C GLY A 463 14.58 -16.11 14.33
N GLY A 464 13.95 -15.48 15.34
CA GLY A 464 12.67 -15.91 15.90
C GLY A 464 12.79 -17.16 16.77
N ALA A 465 11.66 -17.67 17.24
CA ALA A 465 11.57 -18.84 18.11
C ALA A 465 12.20 -20.10 17.51
N GLU A 466 12.16 -20.23 16.18
CA GLU A 466 12.73 -21.35 15.43
C GLU A 466 14.26 -21.22 15.22
N GLN A 467 14.85 -20.07 15.56
CA GLN A 467 16.29 -19.80 15.46
C GLN A 467 16.85 -20.04 14.05
N ILE A 468 16.13 -19.56 13.02
CA ILE A 468 16.52 -19.71 11.61
C ILE A 468 17.89 -19.03 11.40
N GLY A 469 18.90 -19.82 11.04
CA GLY A 469 20.25 -19.36 10.75
C GLY A 469 20.48 -19.14 9.26
N GLU A 470 21.66 -18.61 8.91
CA GLU A 470 22.04 -18.33 7.51
C GLU A 470 22.02 -19.60 6.64
N ALA A 471 22.40 -20.74 7.22
CA ALA A 471 22.41 -22.03 6.54
C ALA A 471 21.01 -22.52 6.15
N ASP A 472 19.97 -22.07 6.85
CA ASP A 472 18.59 -22.48 6.63
C ASP A 472 17.94 -21.70 5.47
N LEU A 473 18.48 -20.52 5.12
CA LEU A 473 17.93 -19.67 4.05
C LEU A 473 17.82 -20.43 2.72
N GLY A 474 18.77 -21.31 2.40
CA GLY A 474 18.74 -22.12 1.17
C GLY A 474 17.63 -23.18 1.10
N GLY A 475 16.89 -23.42 2.19
CA GLY A 475 15.87 -24.46 2.28
C GLY A 475 14.56 -24.08 1.59
N ARG A 476 13.88 -23.03 2.08
CA ARG A 476 12.55 -22.59 1.62
C ARG A 476 12.49 -21.07 1.44
N TYR A 477 13.39 -20.53 0.63
CA TYR A 477 13.35 -19.12 0.20
C TYR A 477 12.45 -18.99 -1.04
N GLU A 478 11.18 -18.63 -0.83
CA GLU A 478 10.14 -18.70 -1.87
C GLU A 478 9.66 -17.33 -2.36
N THR A 479 10.09 -16.24 -1.72
CA THR A 479 9.70 -14.88 -2.10
C THR A 479 10.22 -14.49 -3.49
N ALA A 480 9.39 -13.80 -4.25
CA ALA A 480 9.76 -13.19 -5.52
C ALA A 480 10.53 -11.86 -5.36
N CYS A 481 10.61 -11.32 -4.15
CA CYS A 481 11.17 -10.00 -3.89
C CYS A 481 11.91 -9.96 -2.54
N ASP A 482 11.34 -9.31 -1.52
CA ASP A 482 11.97 -9.19 -0.20
C ASP A 482 11.53 -10.34 0.75
N PRO A 483 12.39 -10.71 1.72
CA PRO A 483 12.14 -11.77 2.70
C PRO A 483 10.95 -11.47 3.62
N ARG A 484 10.02 -12.41 3.75
CA ARG A 484 8.80 -12.30 4.56
C ARG A 484 8.97 -12.97 5.91
N LEU A 485 8.22 -12.52 6.91
CA LEU A 485 8.02 -13.33 8.12
C LEU A 485 7.21 -14.58 7.74
N ASN A 486 7.68 -15.74 8.20
CA ASN A 486 6.87 -16.96 8.14
C ASN A 486 5.74 -16.91 9.19
N THR A 487 4.85 -17.91 9.17
CA THR A 487 3.72 -17.97 10.12
C THR A 487 4.18 -17.90 11.58
N GLY A 488 5.25 -18.61 11.95
CA GLY A 488 5.74 -18.65 13.32
C GLY A 488 6.24 -17.29 13.81
N GLN A 489 7.11 -16.66 13.02
CA GLN A 489 7.65 -15.32 13.28
C GLN A 489 6.54 -14.25 13.30
N ALA A 490 5.55 -14.34 12.41
CA ALA A 490 4.44 -13.38 12.36
C ALA A 490 3.58 -13.44 13.63
N LEU A 491 3.29 -14.66 14.12
CA LEU A 491 2.56 -14.85 15.37
C LEU A 491 3.38 -14.41 16.58
N GLU A 492 4.67 -14.76 16.61
CA GLU A 492 5.61 -14.32 17.65
C GLU A 492 5.60 -12.79 17.79
N LEU A 493 5.71 -12.07 16.67
CA LEU A 493 5.64 -10.61 16.63
C LEU A 493 4.29 -10.09 17.16
N ALA A 494 3.17 -10.70 16.77
CA ALA A 494 1.85 -10.26 17.22
C ALA A 494 1.66 -10.40 18.74
N PHE A 495 2.14 -11.50 19.34
CA PHE A 495 2.09 -11.68 20.79
C PHE A 495 2.97 -10.67 21.53
N LEU A 496 4.19 -10.42 21.03
CA LEU A 496 5.10 -9.44 21.63
C LEU A 496 4.52 -8.02 21.57
N VAL A 497 3.93 -7.64 20.44
CA VAL A 497 3.28 -6.33 20.32
C VAL A 497 2.01 -6.24 21.17
N ALA A 498 1.27 -7.33 21.33
CA ALA A 498 0.15 -7.38 22.25
C ALA A 498 0.58 -7.11 23.71
N GLU A 499 1.71 -7.65 24.17
CA GLU A 499 2.29 -7.33 25.49
C GLU A 499 2.60 -5.81 25.62
N MET A 500 3.18 -5.20 24.58
CA MET A 500 3.50 -3.76 24.59
C MET A 500 2.26 -2.88 24.65
N LEU A 501 1.20 -3.25 23.94
CA LEU A 501 -0.07 -2.55 23.93
C LEU A 501 -0.73 -2.59 25.33
N GLN A 502 -0.67 -3.73 26.02
CA GLN A 502 -1.13 -3.85 27.40
C GLN A 502 -0.37 -2.90 28.34
N GLN A 503 0.95 -2.85 28.22
CA GLN A 503 1.79 -1.96 29.02
C GLN A 503 1.47 -0.48 28.75
N THR A 504 1.35 -0.10 27.47
CA THR A 504 1.04 1.28 27.06
C THR A 504 -0.30 1.75 27.65
N ARG A 505 -1.30 0.88 27.67
CA ARG A 505 -2.59 1.16 28.29
C ARG A 505 -2.47 1.31 29.81
N ALA A 506 -1.77 0.39 30.48
CA ALA A 506 -1.58 0.46 31.93
C ALA A 506 -0.90 1.78 32.34
N ASP A 507 0.10 2.23 31.58
CA ASP A 507 0.78 3.52 31.78
C ASP A 507 -0.15 4.72 31.54
N ARG A 508 -1.12 4.62 30.62
CA ARG A 508 -2.11 5.67 30.35
C ARG A 508 -3.13 5.76 31.49
N ASP A 509 -3.67 4.62 31.92
CA ASP A 509 -4.69 4.58 32.97
C ASP A 509 -4.10 5.08 34.31
N ALA A 510 -2.85 4.72 34.61
CA ALA A 510 -2.12 5.22 35.78
C ALA A 510 -1.88 6.75 35.75
N ARG A 511 -1.79 7.36 34.56
CA ARG A 511 -1.67 8.82 34.40
C ARG A 511 -3.00 9.55 34.58
N HIS A 512 -4.13 8.94 34.20
CA HIS A 512 -5.47 9.51 34.41
C HIS A 512 -5.93 9.48 35.87
N HIS A 513 -5.34 8.61 36.70
CA HIS A 513 -5.69 8.46 38.12
C HIS A 513 -4.82 9.29 39.07
N ARG A 514 -3.88 10.08 38.53
CA ARG A 514 -3.05 11.06 39.25
C ARG A 514 -3.48 12.46 38.87
#